data_AF-A0A2E3D8I0-F1
#
_entry.id   AF-A0A2E3D8I0-F1
#
_cell.length_a   1.000
_cell.length_b   1.000
_cell.length_c   1.000
_cell.angle_alpha   90.00
_cell.angle_beta   90.00
_cell.angle_gamma   90.00
#
_symmetry.space_group_name_H-M   'P 1'
#
loop_
_entity.id
_entity.type
_entity.pdbx_description
1 polymer ?
#
loop_
_entity_poly.entity_id
_entity_poly.type
_entity_poly.pdbx_seq_one_letter_code
_entity_poly.pdbx_strand_id
1 'polypeptide(L)' 'MGLILLSILLSLLLAAVVWLFVGSLLPPGRDSKWPLLANLGAYAAIILVPMYLTIFFTF' A
#
# COMPACT_ATOMS: atom_id res chain seq x y z
N MET A 1 -0.66 -8.42 18.90
CA MET A 1 -0.82 -6.95 18.79
C MET A 1 0.36 -6.31 18.04
N GLY A 2 1.62 -6.54 18.45
CA GLY A 2 2.79 -6.00 17.75
C GLY A 2 2.88 -6.36 16.26
N LEU A 3 2.56 -7.61 15.89
CA LEU A 3 2.58 -8.06 14.49
C LEU A 3 1.57 -7.34 13.59
N ILE A 4 0.42 -6.92 14.12
CA ILE A 4 -0.59 -6.14 13.37
C ILE A 4 -0.04 -4.73 13.09
N LEU A 5 0.57 -4.10 14.08
CA LEU A 5 1.23 -2.81 13.91
C LEU A 5 2.37 -2.90 12.88
N LEU A 6 3.17 -3.96 12.97
CA LEU A 6 4.25 -4.22 12.02
C LEU A 6 3.73 -4.40 10.59
N SER A 7 2.64 -5.16 10.38
CA SER A 7 2.06 -5.35 9.06
C SER A 7 1.56 -4.03 8.46
N ILE A 8 0.95 -3.17 9.27
CA ILE A 8 0.49 -1.85 8.82
C ILE A 8 1.67 -0.96 8.41
N LEU A 9 2.70 -0.87 9.26
CA LEU A 9 3.88 -0.05 9.00
C LEU A 9 4.63 -0.51 7.75
N LEU A 10 4.83 -1.82 7.60
CA LEU A 10 5.47 -2.39 6.41
C LEU A 10 4.64 -2.12 5.14
N SER A 11 3.33 -2.20 5.23
CA SER A 11 2.44 -1.92 4.09
C SER A 11 2.49 -0.46 3.65
N LEU A 12 2.56 0.47 4.60
CA LEU A 12 2.74 1.90 4.30
C LEU A 12 4.10 2.16 3.65
N LEU A 13 5.17 1.55 4.16
CA LEU A 13 6.52 1.68 3.60
C LEU A 13 6.57 1.12 2.17
N LEU A 14 6.07 -0.10 1.97
CA LEU A 14 5.99 -0.74 0.65
C LEU A 14 5.11 0.05 -0.32
N ALA A 15 4.00 0.63 0.14
CA ALA A 15 3.16 1.49 -0.68
C ALA A 15 3.89 2.72 -1.18
N ALA A 16 4.71 3.36 -0.34
CA ALA A 16 5.55 4.46 -0.76
C ALA A 16 6.59 4.00 -1.79
N VAL A 17 7.22 2.84 -1.59
CA VAL A 17 8.16 2.25 -2.55
C VAL A 17 7.48 1.97 -3.89
N VAL A 18 6.33 1.29 -3.89
CA VAL A 18 5.55 1.01 -5.11
C VAL A 18 5.13 2.31 -5.79
N TRP A 19 4.71 3.32 -5.02
CA TRP A 19 4.36 4.64 -5.56
C TRP A 19 5.57 5.34 -6.22
N LEU A 20 6.80 5.14 -5.77
CA LEU A 20 7.99 5.70 -6.43
C LEU A 20 8.27 5.06 -7.81
N PHE A 21 7.99 3.76 -7.97
CA PHE A 21 8.19 3.06 -9.24
C PHE A 21 7.03 3.27 -10.21
N VAL A 22 5.80 3.22 -9.70
CA VAL A 22 4.58 3.22 -10.49
C VAL A 22 4.01 4.63 -10.63
N GLY A 23 4.27 5.52 -9.67
CA GLY A 23 3.75 6.88 -9.66
C GLY A 23 2.25 6.96 -9.41
N SER A 24 1.68 8.09 -9.80
CA SER A 24 0.24 8.41 -9.66
C SER A 24 -0.62 7.80 -10.77
N LEU A 25 -0.45 6.51 -11.04
CA LEU A 25 -1.24 5.80 -12.06
C LEU A 25 -2.69 5.54 -11.64
N LEU A 26 -3.03 5.68 -10.36
CA LEU A 26 -4.41 5.55 -9.91
C LEU A 26 -5.20 6.87 -10.04
N PRO A 27 -6.44 6.83 -10.54
CA PRO A 27 -7.15 5.66 -11.07
C PRO A 27 -6.78 5.43 -12.55
N PRO A 28 -6.60 4.17 -12.98
CA PRO A 28 -6.21 3.87 -14.36
C PRO A 28 -7.32 4.28 -15.33
N GLY A 29 -6.95 4.88 -16.47
CA GLY A 29 -7.89 5.23 -17.54
C GLY A 29 -8.70 6.52 -17.32
N ARG A 30 -8.29 7.39 -16.38
CA ARG A 30 -8.83 8.75 -16.28
C ARG A 30 -7.73 9.81 -16.42
N ASP A 31 -8.06 10.90 -17.10
CA ASP A 31 -7.17 12.06 -17.24
C ASP A 31 -6.97 12.78 -15.89
N SER A 32 -7.94 12.69 -14.98
CA SER A 32 -7.85 13.23 -13.63
C SER A 32 -7.29 12.20 -12.66
N LYS A 33 -6.03 12.39 -12.28
CA LYS A 33 -5.32 11.56 -11.29
C LYS A 33 -5.84 11.84 -9.88
N TRP A 34 -5.81 10.82 -9.03
CA TRP A 34 -6.15 11.01 -7.62
C TRP A 34 -5.12 11.90 -6.90
N PRO A 35 -5.56 12.69 -5.89
CA PRO A 35 -4.66 13.39 -4.99
C PRO A 35 -3.62 12.42 -4.40
N LEU A 36 -2.41 12.92 -4.16
CA LEU A 36 -1.27 12.13 -3.71
C LEU A 36 -1.60 11.19 -2.54
N LEU A 37 -2.25 11.73 -1.50
CA LEU A 37 -2.66 10.99 -0.30
C LEU A 37 -3.63 9.84 -0.61
N ALA A 38 -4.58 10.05 -1.52
CA ALA A 38 -5.52 9.01 -1.93
C ALA A 38 -4.83 7.91 -2.75
N ASN A 39 -3.85 8.28 -3.58
CA ASN A 39 -3.06 7.34 -4.36
C ASN A 39 -2.21 6.43 -3.44
N LEU A 40 -1.47 7.03 -2.52
CA LEU A 40 -0.67 6.32 -1.51
C LEU A 40 -1.54 5.45 -0.59
N GLY A 41 -2.69 5.97 -0.14
CA GLY A 41 -3.63 5.21 0.67
C GLY A 41 -4.18 3.99 -0.06
N ALA A 42 -4.45 4.10 -1.36
CA ALA A 42 -4.89 2.97 -2.18
C ALA A 42 -3.80 1.91 -2.33
N TYR A 43 -2.55 2.31 -2.64
CA TYR A 43 -1.42 1.36 -2.66
C TYR A 43 -1.23 0.68 -1.30
N ALA A 44 -1.33 1.42 -0.20
CA ALA A 44 -1.22 0.86 1.16
C ALA A 44 -2.32 -0.14 1.46
N ALA A 45 -3.57 0.16 1.09
CA ALA A 45 -4.68 -0.75 1.29
C ALA A 45 -4.52 -2.05 0.46
N ILE A 46 -4.06 -1.94 -0.78
CA ILE A 46 -3.81 -3.10 -1.65
C ILE A 46 -2.69 -3.97 -1.09
N ILE A 47 -1.62 -3.38 -0.56
CA ILE A 47 -0.46 -4.10 -0.02
C ILE A 47 -0.72 -4.64 1.40
N LEU A 48 -1.64 -4.05 2.14
CA LEU A 48 -1.96 -4.45 3.51
C LEU A 48 -2.41 -5.91 3.60
N VAL A 49 -3.30 -6.34 2.71
CA VAL A 49 -3.82 -7.71 2.72
C VAL A 49 -2.71 -8.75 2.49
N PRO A 50 -1.90 -8.69 1.41
CA PRO A 50 -0.84 -9.65 1.21
C PRO A 50 0.23 -9.57 2.31
N MET A 51 0.55 -8.40 2.85
CA MET A 51 1.50 -8.30 3.96
C MET A 51 0.98 -8.89 5.26
N TYR A 52 -0.27 -8.61 5.60
CA TYR A 52 -0.92 -9.21 6.76
C TYR A 52 -0.93 -10.74 6.64
N LEU A 53 -1.37 -11.27 5.50
CA LEU A 53 -1.38 -12.71 5.25
C LEU A 53 0.03 -13.31 5.35
N THR A 54 1.02 -12.69 4.70
CA THR A 54 2.41 -13.19 4.72
C THR A 54 2.96 -13.27 6.14
N ILE A 55 2.75 -12.24 6.96
CA ILE A 55 3.27 -12.20 8.33
C ILE A 55 2.57 -13.26 9.20
N PHE A 56 1.23 -13.32 9.18
CA PHE A 56 0.47 -14.22 10.05
C PHE A 56 0.45 -15.69 9.60
N PHE A 57 0.80 -15.98 8.34
CA PHE A 57 1.02 -17.36 7.91
C PHE A 57 2.45 -17.85 8.18
N THR A 58 3.42 -16.95 8.31
CA THR A 58 4.83 -17.31 8.47
C THR A 58 5.28 -17.31 9.94
N PHE A 59 4.69 -16.47 10.78
CA PHE A 59 5.01 -16.30 12.20
C PHE A 59 3.80 -16.58 13.08
#